data_AF-A0A225WAV7-F1
#
_entry.id   AF-A0A225WAV7-F1
#
_cell.length_a   1.000
_cell.length_b   1.000
_cell.length_c   1.000
_cell.angle_alpha   90.00
_cell.angle_beta   90.00
_cell.angle_gamma   90.00
#
_symmetry.space_group_name_H-M   'P 1'
#
loop_
_entity.id
_entity.type
_entity.pdbx_description
1 polymer ?
#
loop_
_entity_poly.entity_id
_entity_poly.type
_entity_poly.pdbx_seq_one_letter_code
_entity_poly.pdbx_strand_id
1 'polypeptide(L)'
;MKPTLSRSFSEARPPVPPFTRESAAVKVRAAEDAWNSRDPKRVALAYTEDSQWRNRSEFVTGRAEIEAFLTRKWARETEYRLIKELFAFDGHRIAVRFAYEWLDVETQQWFRAYGNENWEFDQHGYMAKRFASINDVPIAAKDRCFHWVQGRRPDDHPELSDLGL
;
A
#
# COMPACT_ATOMS: atom_id res chain seq x y z
N MET A 1 -27.57 35.34 3.86
CA MET A 1 -26.85 34.06 4.05
C MET A 1 -26.97 33.24 2.77
N LYS A 2 -25.89 33.07 2.01
CA LYS A 2 -25.78 32.05 0.95
C LYS A 2 -24.67 31.09 1.39
N PRO A 3 -24.89 29.77 1.45
CA PRO A 3 -23.83 28.84 1.72
C PRO A 3 -23.06 28.62 0.41
N THR A 4 -21.87 29.19 0.29
CA THR A 4 -20.95 28.82 -0.79
C THR A 4 -20.15 27.63 -0.29
N LEU A 5 -20.57 26.43 -0.72
CA LEU A 5 -19.78 25.20 -0.59
C LEU A 5 -18.38 25.48 -1.13
N SER A 6 -17.37 25.49 -0.27
CA SER A 6 -15.98 25.44 -0.72
C SER A 6 -15.75 24.02 -1.25
N ARG A 7 -15.86 23.85 -2.56
CA ARG A 7 -15.26 22.68 -3.20
C ARG A 7 -13.75 22.88 -3.07
N SER A 8 -13.15 22.21 -2.09
CA SER A 8 -11.71 21.97 -2.08
C SER A 8 -11.39 21.20 -3.35
N PHE A 9 -10.78 21.86 -4.33
CA PHE A 9 -10.19 21.16 -5.45
C PHE A 9 -8.94 20.46 -4.90
N SER A 10 -9.02 19.15 -4.69
CA SER A 10 -7.85 18.37 -4.31
C SER A 10 -6.82 18.48 -5.44
N GLU A 11 -5.61 18.92 -5.11
CA GLU A 11 -4.50 19.00 -6.06
C GLU A 11 -4.23 17.61 -6.66
N ALA A 12 -3.92 17.53 -7.95
CA ALA A 12 -3.71 16.24 -8.61
C ALA A 12 -2.50 15.50 -8.01
N ARG A 13 -2.62 14.18 -7.84
CA ARG A 13 -1.55 13.29 -7.36
C ARG A 13 -1.07 12.39 -8.52
N PRO A 14 -0.17 12.89 -9.39
CA PRO A 14 0.34 12.10 -10.51
C PRO A 14 1.09 10.85 -10.02
N PRO A 15 1.12 9.77 -10.82
CA PRO A 15 0.39 9.58 -12.08
C PRO A 15 -1.13 9.54 -11.90
N VAL A 16 -1.88 10.15 -12.82
CA VAL A 16 -3.35 10.15 -12.85
C VAL A 16 -3.86 9.19 -13.94
N PRO A 17 -5.05 8.57 -13.80
CA PRO A 17 -5.60 7.70 -14.82
C PRO A 17 -6.07 8.47 -16.07
N PRO A 18 -6.24 7.81 -17.24
CA PRO A 18 -5.99 6.39 -17.48
C PRO A 18 -4.49 6.05 -17.48
N PHE A 19 -4.13 4.89 -16.94
CA PHE A 19 -2.74 4.47 -16.82
C PHE A 19 -2.23 3.77 -18.08
N THR A 20 -0.98 4.07 -18.46
CA THR A 20 -0.12 3.17 -19.23
C THR A 20 0.60 2.19 -18.31
N ARG A 21 1.27 1.18 -18.87
CA ARG A 21 2.09 0.22 -18.11
C ARG A 21 3.15 0.93 -17.26
N GLU A 22 3.84 1.90 -17.86
CA GLU A 22 4.92 2.66 -17.23
C GLU A 22 4.37 3.51 -16.09
N SER A 23 3.27 4.24 -16.33
CA SER A 23 2.65 5.07 -15.29
C SER A 23 2.03 4.23 -14.15
N ALA A 24 1.50 3.05 -14.44
CA ALA A 24 1.00 2.11 -13.44
C ALA A 24 2.15 1.56 -12.58
N ALA A 25 3.28 1.19 -13.19
CA ALA A 25 4.47 0.76 -12.45
C ALA A 25 5.01 1.87 -11.52
N VAL A 26 5.05 3.12 -11.99
CA VAL A 26 5.41 4.28 -11.16
C VAL A 26 4.40 4.46 -10.02
N LYS A 27 3.10 4.29 -10.27
CA LYS A 27 2.06 4.37 -9.23
C LYS A 27 2.23 3.29 -8.16
N VAL A 28 2.55 2.06 -8.57
CA VAL A 28 2.84 0.93 -7.69
C VAL A 28 4.07 1.21 -6.83
N ARG A 29 5.19 1.68 -7.43
CA ARG A 29 6.41 2.01 -6.68
C ARG A 29 6.20 3.17 -5.71
N ALA A 30 5.47 4.21 -6.11
CA ALA A 30 5.14 5.31 -5.21
C ALA A 30 4.29 4.86 -4.01
N ALA A 31 3.38 3.90 -4.21
CA ALA A 31 2.64 3.29 -3.11
C ALA A 31 3.56 2.42 -2.23
N GLU A 32 4.45 1.60 -2.80
CA GLU A 32 5.45 0.84 -2.05
C GLU A 32 6.29 1.75 -1.15
N ASP A 33 6.85 2.82 -1.70
CA ASP A 33 7.68 3.79 -0.98
C ASP A 33 6.92 4.44 0.18
N ALA A 34 5.65 4.80 -0.04
CA ALA A 34 4.81 5.38 0.99
C ALA A 34 4.56 4.37 2.13
N TRP A 35 4.19 3.13 1.82
CA TRP A 35 3.92 2.11 2.83
C TRP A 35 5.19 1.71 3.61
N ASN A 36 6.35 1.67 2.97
CA ASN A 36 7.64 1.42 3.64
C ASN A 36 8.06 2.53 4.61
N SER A 37 7.51 3.76 4.49
CA SER A 37 7.70 4.80 5.50
C SER A 37 7.08 4.43 6.85
N ARG A 38 6.05 3.58 6.86
CA ARG A 38 5.24 3.19 8.03
C ARG A 38 4.66 4.41 8.77
N ASP A 39 4.40 5.50 8.05
CA ASP A 39 3.74 6.70 8.54
C ASP A 39 2.25 6.66 8.13
N PRO A 40 1.32 6.44 9.10
CA PRO A 40 -0.11 6.35 8.82
C PRO A 40 -0.67 7.56 8.08
N LYS A 41 -0.29 8.78 8.50
CA LYS A 41 -0.79 10.03 7.93
C LYS A 41 -0.30 10.18 6.50
N ARG A 42 0.99 9.98 6.28
CA ARG A 42 1.58 10.07 4.93
C ARG A 42 0.93 9.09 3.96
N VAL A 43 0.64 7.88 4.41
CA VAL A 43 -0.01 6.86 3.55
C VAL A 43 -1.48 7.21 3.31
N ALA A 44 -2.23 7.65 4.32
CA ALA A 44 -3.65 8.02 4.18
C ALA A 44 -3.88 9.15 3.17
N LEU A 45 -2.92 10.06 2.99
CA LEU A 45 -2.99 11.14 1.99
C LEU A 45 -3.02 10.64 0.53
N ALA A 46 -2.75 9.36 0.25
CA ALA A 46 -2.86 8.79 -1.10
C ALA A 46 -4.29 8.36 -1.47
N TYR A 47 -5.24 8.42 -0.53
CA TYR A 47 -6.61 7.94 -0.69
C TYR A 47 -7.59 9.13 -0.76
N THR A 48 -8.77 8.93 -1.34
CA THR A 48 -9.84 9.94 -1.28
C THR A 48 -10.33 10.10 0.16
N GLU A 49 -10.98 11.22 0.47
CA GLU A 49 -11.51 11.47 1.83
C GLU A 49 -12.52 10.41 2.29
N ASP A 50 -13.26 9.85 1.34
CA ASP A 50 -14.32 8.84 1.49
C ASP A 50 -13.89 7.43 1.03
N SER A 51 -12.58 7.19 0.86
CA SER A 51 -12.01 5.96 0.30
C SER A 51 -12.54 4.70 0.98
N GLN A 52 -12.88 3.69 0.18
CA GLN A 52 -13.49 2.45 0.65
C GLN A 52 -12.50 1.29 0.60
N TRP A 53 -12.19 0.70 1.75
CA TRP A 53 -11.29 -0.45 1.82
C TRP A 53 -11.99 -1.71 2.29
N ARG A 54 -11.50 -2.83 1.77
CA ARG A 54 -11.51 -4.10 2.48
C ARG A 54 -10.06 -4.59 2.61
N ASN A 55 -9.58 -4.77 3.83
CA ASN A 55 -8.27 -5.33 4.12
C ASN A 55 -8.45 -6.64 4.89
N ARG A 56 -8.18 -7.78 4.26
CA ARG A 56 -8.56 -9.11 4.77
C ARG A 56 -10.07 -9.16 5.03
N SER A 57 -10.48 -9.26 6.29
CA SER A 57 -11.86 -9.27 6.78
C SER A 57 -12.30 -7.94 7.42
N GLU A 58 -11.46 -6.91 7.42
CA GLU A 58 -11.75 -5.60 7.99
C GLU A 58 -12.17 -4.62 6.90
N PHE A 59 -13.19 -3.80 7.19
CA PHE A 59 -13.71 -2.76 6.30
C PHE A 59 -13.40 -1.40 6.91
N VAL A 60 -12.93 -0.47 6.08
CA VAL A 60 -12.40 0.83 6.53
C VAL A 60 -12.92 1.91 5.57
N THR A 61 -13.47 2.99 6.11
CA THR A 61 -14.07 4.10 5.36
C THR A 61 -13.39 5.42 5.67
N GLY A 62 -12.77 6.00 4.64
CA GLY A 62 -12.18 7.33 4.67
C GLY A 62 -10.82 7.42 5.36
N ARG A 63 -10.17 8.57 5.20
CA ARG A 63 -8.77 8.78 5.64
C ARG A 63 -8.57 8.55 7.14
N ALA A 64 -9.51 9.00 7.97
CA ALA A 64 -9.39 8.87 9.42
C ALA A 64 -9.34 7.40 9.87
N GLU A 65 -10.22 6.55 9.34
CA GLU A 65 -10.20 5.13 9.66
C GLU A 65 -8.99 4.42 9.04
N ILE A 66 -8.53 4.85 7.86
CA ILE A 66 -7.29 4.36 7.24
C ILE A 66 -6.09 4.66 8.15
N GLU A 67 -5.95 5.88 8.66
CA GLU A 67 -4.88 6.24 9.61
C GLU A 67 -4.94 5.37 10.87
N ALA A 68 -6.15 5.17 11.43
CA ALA A 68 -6.33 4.33 12.61
C ALA A 68 -5.96 2.86 12.34
N PHE A 69 -6.37 2.31 11.19
CA PHE A 69 -6.00 0.96 10.75
C PHE A 69 -4.49 0.81 10.62
N LEU A 70 -3.83 1.74 9.92
CA LEU A 70 -2.39 1.71 9.69
C LEU A 70 -1.58 1.89 10.99
N THR A 71 -2.09 2.71 11.92
CA THR A 71 -1.51 2.87 13.25
C THR A 71 -1.50 1.54 14.02
N ARG A 72 -2.63 0.82 14.04
CA ARG A 72 -2.70 -0.52 14.66
C ARG A 72 -1.80 -1.53 13.94
N LYS A 73 -1.80 -1.50 12.61
CA LYS A 73 -0.99 -2.39 11.78
C LYS A 73 0.48 -2.32 12.17
N TRP A 74 1.09 -1.13 12.19
CA TRP A 74 2.52 -0.99 12.45
C TRP A 74 2.90 -0.92 13.93
N ALA A 75 1.92 -0.82 14.84
CA ALA A 75 2.16 -1.11 16.25
C ALA A 75 2.45 -2.60 16.49
N ARG A 76 1.84 -3.50 15.70
CA ARG A 76 2.04 -4.96 15.79
C ARG A 76 3.10 -5.47 14.82
N GLU A 77 3.02 -5.05 13.55
CA GLU A 77 3.89 -5.52 12.48
C GLU A 77 5.22 -4.76 12.46
N THR A 78 6.12 -5.12 13.38
CA THR A 78 7.45 -4.51 13.48
C THR A 78 8.40 -5.03 12.41
N GLU A 79 9.53 -4.38 12.20
CA GLU A 79 10.50 -4.72 11.14
C GLU A 79 9.92 -4.80 9.71
N TYR A 80 8.75 -4.20 9.49
CA TYR A 80 8.01 -4.21 8.24
C TYR A 80 8.84 -3.74 7.05
N ARG A 81 8.92 -4.59 6.01
CA ARG A 81 9.53 -4.29 4.71
C ARG A 81 8.66 -4.86 3.61
N LEU A 82 8.32 -4.05 2.61
CA LEU A 82 7.34 -4.36 1.58
C LEU A 82 7.93 -4.23 0.18
N ILE A 83 7.58 -5.16 -0.69
CA ILE A 83 7.79 -5.08 -2.15
C ILE A 83 6.43 -5.20 -2.83
N LYS A 84 6.10 -4.27 -3.74
CA LYS A 84 4.92 -4.31 -4.59
C LYS A 84 5.33 -4.41 -6.05
N GLU A 85 4.61 -5.24 -6.80
CA GLU A 85 4.85 -5.47 -8.21
C GLU A 85 3.54 -5.37 -9.00
N LEU A 86 3.59 -4.67 -10.13
CA LEU A 86 2.44 -4.52 -11.02
C LEU A 86 2.06 -5.88 -11.61
N PHE A 87 0.79 -6.28 -11.46
CA PHE A 87 0.27 -7.49 -12.09
C PHE A 87 -0.45 -7.17 -13.40
N ALA A 88 -1.42 -6.26 -13.35
CA ALA A 88 -2.19 -5.79 -14.50
C ALA A 88 -2.74 -4.39 -14.25
N PHE A 89 -3.21 -3.72 -15.30
CA PHE A 89 -3.89 -2.43 -15.20
C PHE A 89 -4.95 -2.31 -16.31
N ASP A 90 -5.99 -1.53 -16.06
CA ASP A 90 -7.05 -1.22 -17.02
C ASP A 90 -7.69 0.13 -16.69
N GLY A 91 -7.53 1.12 -17.57
CA GLY A 91 -8.04 2.48 -17.37
C GLY A 91 -7.58 3.09 -16.04
N HIS A 92 -8.49 3.20 -15.08
CA HIS A 92 -8.26 3.78 -13.75
C HIS A 92 -8.04 2.74 -12.64
N ARG A 93 -7.79 1.48 -13.02
CA ARG A 93 -7.59 0.36 -12.09
C ARG A 93 -6.20 -0.24 -12.23
N ILE A 94 -5.65 -0.69 -11.10
CA ILE A 94 -4.37 -1.39 -11.03
C ILE A 94 -4.54 -2.63 -10.14
N ALA A 95 -4.09 -3.77 -10.62
CA ALA A 95 -3.94 -5.00 -9.85
C ALA A 95 -2.46 -5.20 -9.49
N VAL A 96 -2.20 -5.51 -8.23
CA VAL A 96 -0.86 -5.54 -7.64
C VAL A 96 -0.65 -6.85 -6.89
N ARG A 97 0.51 -7.45 -7.10
CA ARG A 97 1.06 -8.50 -6.22
C ARG A 97 2.02 -7.84 -5.24
N PHE A 98 2.08 -8.33 -4.01
CA PHE A 98 3.06 -7.85 -3.07
C PHE A 98 3.42 -8.92 -2.05
N ALA A 99 4.59 -8.74 -1.44
CA ALA A 99 4.93 -9.44 -0.21
C ALA A 99 5.54 -8.46 0.78
N TYR A 100 5.29 -8.68 2.07
CA TYR A 100 6.01 -7.98 3.13
C TYR A 100 6.50 -8.93 4.21
N GLU A 101 7.68 -8.66 4.73
CA GLU A 101 8.25 -9.36 5.88
C GLU A 101 8.08 -8.50 7.13
N TRP A 102 7.75 -9.13 8.24
CA TRP A 102 7.53 -8.46 9.51
C TRP A 102 7.77 -9.40 10.69
N LEU A 103 8.07 -8.80 11.83
CA LEU A 103 8.21 -9.46 13.12
C LEU A 103 6.99 -9.10 13.98
N ASP A 104 6.26 -10.10 14.44
CA ASP A 104 5.18 -9.90 15.41
C ASP A 104 5.79 -9.55 16.77
N VAL A 105 5.47 -8.35 17.27
CA VAL A 105 6.08 -7.82 18.50
C VAL A 105 5.71 -8.64 19.75
N GLU A 106 4.55 -9.28 19.77
CA GLU A 106 4.05 -10.02 20.93
C GLU A 106 4.67 -11.42 20.99
N THR A 107 4.71 -12.10 19.84
CA THR A 107 5.15 -13.51 19.75
C THR A 107 6.62 -13.66 19.36
N GLN A 108 7.26 -12.60 18.89
CA GLN A 108 8.61 -12.62 18.31
C GLN A 108 8.75 -13.59 17.13
N GLN A 109 7.63 -13.88 16.43
CA GLN A 109 7.59 -14.71 15.23
C GLN A 109 7.75 -13.86 13.97
N TRP A 110 8.64 -14.27 13.07
CA TRP A 110 8.75 -13.68 11.74
C TRP A 110 7.69 -14.24 10.80
N PHE A 111 7.15 -13.37 9.95
CA PHE A 111 6.22 -13.74 8.90
C PHE A 111 6.66 -13.15 7.57
N ARG A 112 6.37 -13.88 6.49
CA ARG A 112 6.23 -13.31 5.15
C ARG A 112 4.75 -13.35 4.78
N ALA A 113 4.18 -12.17 4.60
CA ALA A 113 2.82 -11.99 4.16
C ALA A 113 2.79 -11.87 2.64
N TYR A 114 1.99 -12.68 1.97
CA TYR A 114 1.75 -12.60 0.53
C TYR A 114 0.38 -11.98 0.29
N GLY A 115 0.31 -11.04 -0.64
CA GLY A 115 -0.92 -10.29 -0.88
C GLY A 115 -1.21 -10.00 -2.34
N ASN A 116 -2.51 -9.93 -2.62
CA ASN A 116 -3.05 -9.31 -3.82
C ASN A 116 -3.89 -8.12 -3.41
N GLU A 117 -3.68 -6.99 -4.07
CA GLU A 117 -4.55 -5.85 -3.91
C GLU A 117 -4.99 -5.25 -5.24
N ASN A 118 -6.24 -4.81 -5.28
CA ASN A 118 -6.86 -4.17 -6.43
C ASN A 118 -7.25 -2.75 -6.05
N TRP A 119 -6.80 -1.81 -6.87
CA TRP A 119 -6.94 -0.38 -6.65
C TRP A 119 -7.85 0.24 -7.71
N GLU A 120 -8.73 1.13 -7.28
CA GLU A 120 -9.53 1.99 -8.16
C GLU A 120 -9.22 3.45 -7.81
N PHE A 121 -8.83 4.25 -8.82
CA PHE A 121 -8.42 5.64 -8.64
C PHE A 121 -9.47 6.62 -9.17
N ASP A 122 -9.57 7.79 -8.54
CA ASP A 122 -10.30 8.93 -9.08
C ASP A 122 -9.50 9.65 -10.19
N GLN A 123 -10.14 10.62 -10.83
CA GLN A 123 -9.52 11.42 -11.90
C GLN A 123 -8.33 12.28 -11.43
N HIS A 124 -8.19 12.51 -10.12
CA HIS A 124 -7.10 13.27 -9.53
C HIS A 124 -5.95 12.37 -9.07
N GLY A 125 -6.06 11.04 -9.25
CA GLY A 125 -5.04 10.06 -8.90
C GLY A 125 -5.05 9.63 -7.44
N TYR A 126 -6.11 9.91 -6.68
CA TYR A 126 -6.31 9.38 -5.32
C TYR A 126 -7.02 8.03 -5.38
N MET A 127 -6.64 7.11 -4.50
CA MET A 127 -7.26 5.78 -4.48
C MET A 127 -8.63 5.83 -3.78
N ALA A 128 -9.70 5.68 -4.55
CA ALA A 128 -11.08 5.68 -4.10
C ALA A 128 -11.50 4.32 -3.52
N LYS A 129 -10.95 3.22 -4.04
CA LYS A 129 -11.21 1.87 -3.50
C LYS A 129 -9.94 1.04 -3.41
N ARG A 130 -9.81 0.28 -2.33
CA ARG A 130 -8.72 -0.67 -2.08
C ARG A 130 -9.25 -2.00 -1.59
N PHE A 131 -9.06 -3.06 -2.36
CA PHE A 131 -9.41 -4.42 -1.94
C PHE A 131 -8.14 -5.23 -1.81
N ALA A 132 -7.78 -5.61 -0.58
CA ALA A 132 -6.56 -6.36 -0.29
C ALA A 132 -6.85 -7.68 0.41
N SER A 133 -6.34 -8.78 -0.15
CA SER A 133 -6.36 -10.11 0.43
C SER A 133 -4.93 -10.52 0.73
N ILE A 134 -4.68 -11.00 1.94
CA ILE A 134 -3.32 -11.21 2.47
C ILE A 134 -3.30 -12.46 3.33
N ASN A 135 -2.28 -13.29 3.15
CA ASN A 135 -2.06 -14.52 3.89
C ASN A 135 -0.65 -14.51 4.49
N ASP A 136 -0.53 -14.76 5.79
CA ASP A 136 0.75 -14.78 6.49
C ASP A 136 1.31 -16.20 6.53
N VAL A 137 2.60 -16.33 6.20
CA VAL A 137 3.34 -17.59 6.31
C VAL A 137 4.44 -17.38 7.36
N PRO A 138 4.47 -18.16 8.45
CA PRO A 138 5.56 -18.08 9.43
C PRO A 138 6.88 -18.51 8.77
N ILE A 139 7.95 -17.76 9.04
CA ILE A 139 9.30 -18.04 8.54
C ILE A 139 10.31 -17.97 9.69
N ALA A 140 11.48 -18.60 9.55
CA ALA A 140 12.58 -18.33 10.46
C ALA A 140 13.27 -17.01 10.09
N ALA A 141 13.93 -16.36 11.05
CA ALA A 141 14.68 -15.11 10.80
C ALA A 141 15.71 -15.23 9.67
N LYS A 142 16.32 -16.43 9.51
CA LYS A 142 17.31 -16.74 8.46
C LYS A 142 16.70 -16.86 7.06
N ASP A 143 15.39 -17.08 6.95
CA ASP A 143 14.71 -17.28 5.67
C ASP A 143 14.20 -15.97 5.06
N ARG A 144 14.46 -14.84 5.73
CA ARG A 144 14.15 -13.49 5.25
C ARG A 144 14.88 -13.18 3.96
N CYS A 145 14.19 -12.49 3.05
CA CYS A 145 14.72 -12.03 1.77
C CYS A 145 14.87 -10.50 1.74
N PHE A 146 14.18 -9.76 2.62
CA PHE A 146 14.11 -8.30 2.55
C PHE A 146 15.12 -7.66 3.50
N HIS A 147 16.26 -7.26 2.93
CA HIS A 147 17.41 -6.73 3.69
C HIS A 147 17.82 -5.36 3.18
N TRP A 148 17.20 -4.33 3.74
CA TRP A 148 17.63 -2.95 3.59
C TRP A 148 17.31 -2.14 4.86
N VAL A 149 17.88 -0.93 4.95
CA VAL A 149 17.59 0.01 6.04
C VAL A 149 16.10 0.37 6.02
N GLN A 150 15.47 0.40 7.18
CA GLN A 150 14.05 0.67 7.30
C GLN A 150 13.61 1.94 6.56
N GLY A 151 12.64 1.82 5.65
CA GLY A 151 12.24 2.89 4.72
C GLY A 151 12.17 2.40 3.28
N ARG A 152 12.26 3.35 2.34
CA ARG A 152 12.18 3.09 0.89
C ARG A 152 13.14 1.98 0.47
N ARG A 153 12.64 1.00 -0.28
CA ARG A 153 13.48 -0.04 -0.89
C ARG A 153 14.50 0.60 -1.85
N PRO A 154 15.79 0.21 -1.79
CA PRO A 154 16.79 0.66 -2.77
C PRO A 154 16.40 0.37 -4.22
N ASP A 155 16.91 1.17 -5.16
CA ASP A 155 16.58 1.02 -6.59
C ASP A 155 17.20 -0.25 -7.20
N ASP A 156 18.31 -0.72 -6.64
CA ASP A 156 19.05 -1.91 -7.05
C ASP A 156 18.63 -3.19 -6.29
N HIS A 157 17.71 -3.09 -5.34
CA HIS A 157 17.19 -4.26 -4.65
C HIS A 157 16.25 -5.04 -5.58
N PRO A 158 16.39 -6.38 -5.70
CA PRO A 158 15.55 -7.23 -6.53
C PRO A 158 14.04 -7.01 -6.35
N GLU A 159 13.28 -7.14 -7.43
CA GLU A 159 11.80 -7.11 -7.42
C GLU A 159 11.22 -8.44 -6.90
N LEU A 160 9.89 -8.51 -6.77
CA LEU A 160 9.21 -9.69 -6.25
C LEU A 160 9.48 -10.93 -7.13
N SER A 161 9.37 -10.75 -8.45
CA SER A 161 9.63 -11.82 -9.43
C SER A 161 11.10 -12.29 -9.42
N ASP A 162 12.07 -11.39 -9.19
CA ASP A 162 13.49 -11.74 -9.14
C ASP A 162 13.86 -12.60 -7.92
N LEU A 163 13.07 -12.48 -6.85
CA LEU A 163 13.23 -13.28 -5.62
C LEU A 163 12.50 -14.63 -5.69
N GLY A 164 11.78 -14.91 -6.77
CA GLY A 164 10.99 -16.14 -6.92
C GLY A 164 9.79 -16.22 -5.97
N LEU A 165 9.23 -15.06 -5.58
CA LEU A 165 8.08 -14.92 -4.66
C LEU A 165 6.77 -14.59 -5.39
#